data_AF-A0A8J3BS63-F1
#
_entry.id   AF-A0A8J3BS63-F1
#
_cell.length_a   1.000
_cell.length_b   1.000
_cell.length_c   1.000
_cell.angle_alpha   90.00
_cell.angle_beta   90.00
_cell.angle_gamma   90.00
#
_symmetry.space_group_name_H-M   'P 1'
#
loop_
_entity.id
_entity.type
_entity.pdbx_description
1 polymer ?
#
loop_
_entity_poly.entity_id
_entity_poly.type
_entity_poly.pdbx_seq_one_letter_code
_entity_poly.pdbx_strand_id
1 'polypeptide(L)'
;MNPAAAPPSGPHWLAEAQAGVLRDPDTAGTLIAAAARELPPAGVTRGRAVLLAAVLRADAGVARLATLYRHGDSGEKLDLLRALPLLPDPGGLPAAAIPLLRDALRSNDDRLVAAALGPYSDHLDQAAWRHGVLKCVFLGVPLARVHRLGERADAELAVMIGGLAAERDAAGRRLPPDAAALLRHLTAATTDDQPVTPAEG
;
A
#
# COMPACT_ATOMS: atom_id res chain seq x y z
N MET A 1 37.38 28.27 -16.05
CA MET A 1 36.59 27.05 -16.31
C MET A 1 36.46 26.33 -14.97
N ASN A 2 35.29 26.37 -14.33
CA ASN A 2 35.06 25.69 -13.06
C ASN A 2 34.73 24.22 -13.39
N PRO A 3 35.45 23.20 -12.88
CA PRO A 3 35.05 21.82 -13.12
C PRO A 3 33.70 21.61 -12.45
N ALA A 4 32.67 21.31 -13.24
CA ALA A 4 31.40 20.84 -12.72
C ALA A 4 31.69 19.62 -11.85
N ALA A 5 31.43 19.73 -10.55
CA ALA A 5 31.55 18.59 -9.63
C ALA A 5 30.75 17.44 -10.24
N ALA A 6 31.39 16.28 -10.39
CA ALA A 6 30.69 15.06 -10.76
C ALA A 6 29.49 14.90 -9.81
N PRO A 7 28.30 14.52 -10.32
CA PRO A 7 27.15 14.31 -9.45
C PRO A 7 27.57 13.34 -8.34
N PRO A 8 27.22 13.60 -7.08
CA PRO A 8 27.54 12.70 -5.99
C PRO A 8 27.11 11.30 -6.36
N SER A 9 27.99 10.31 -6.19
CA SER A 9 27.62 8.91 -6.36
C SER A 9 26.37 8.66 -5.51
N GLY A 10 25.33 8.00 -6.04
CA GLY A 10 24.03 7.86 -5.35
C GLY A 10 24.10 7.54 -3.83
N PRO A 11 25.05 6.71 -3.34
CA PRO A 11 25.26 6.49 -1.90
C PRO A 11 25.69 7.73 -1.11
N HIS A 12 26.55 8.59 -1.67
CA HIS A 12 27.00 9.83 -1.04
C HIS A 12 25.86 10.83 -0.93
N TRP A 13 25.09 11.01 -2.02
CA TRP A 13 23.92 11.89 -2.02
C TRP A 13 22.92 11.47 -0.93
N LEU A 14 22.62 10.17 -0.82
CA LEU A 14 21.64 9.70 0.16
C LEU A 14 22.08 9.97 1.60
N ALA A 15 23.36 9.81 1.90
CA ALA A 15 23.91 10.12 3.22
C ALA A 15 23.80 11.61 3.55
N GLU A 16 24.14 12.48 2.59
CA GLU A 16 24.01 13.94 2.75
C GLU A 16 22.55 14.38 2.90
N ALA A 17 21.65 13.83 2.07
CA ALA A 17 20.22 14.11 2.13
C ALA A 17 19.63 13.65 3.48
N GLN A 18 20.02 12.46 3.97
CA GLN A 18 19.59 11.98 5.28
C GLN A 18 20.07 12.91 6.40
N ALA A 19 21.34 13.33 6.38
CA ALA A 19 21.87 14.30 7.33
C ALA A 19 21.17 15.66 7.23
N GLY A 20 20.75 16.06 6.03
CA GLY A 20 19.91 17.23 5.76
C GLY A 20 18.58 17.16 6.49
N VAL A 21 17.83 16.07 6.29
CA VAL A 21 16.52 15.84 6.95
C VAL A 21 16.66 15.79 8.47
N LEU A 22 17.72 15.17 9.00
CA LEU A 22 17.97 15.12 10.44
C LEU A 22 18.25 16.51 11.05
N ARG A 23 18.85 17.42 10.27
CA ARG A 23 19.15 18.78 10.70
C ARG A 23 17.94 19.71 10.56
N ASP A 24 17.22 19.57 9.45
CA ASP A 24 16.05 20.35 9.11
C ASP A 24 14.99 19.44 8.46
N PRO A 25 14.01 18.94 9.25
CA PRO A 25 12.99 18.03 8.74
C PRO A 25 12.07 18.66 7.69
N ASP A 26 12.02 19.99 7.56
CA ASP A 26 11.18 20.66 6.56
C ASP A 26 11.74 20.48 5.14
N THR A 27 13.03 20.14 5.01
CA THR A 27 13.66 19.79 3.72
C THR A 27 13.22 18.43 3.17
N ALA A 28 12.53 17.61 3.97
CA ALA A 28 12.22 16.22 3.62
C ALA A 28 11.42 16.08 2.33
N GLY A 29 10.40 16.92 2.11
CA GLY A 29 9.58 16.86 0.90
C GLY A 29 10.42 16.99 -0.36
N THR A 30 11.26 18.03 -0.42
CA THR A 30 12.16 18.28 -1.54
C THR A 30 13.17 17.15 -1.76
N LEU A 31 13.77 16.63 -0.68
CA LEU A 31 14.77 15.56 -0.79
C LEU A 31 14.15 14.20 -1.18
N ILE A 32 12.94 13.90 -0.72
CA ILE A 32 12.18 12.70 -1.12
C ILE A 32 11.82 12.75 -2.60
N ALA A 33 11.40 13.93 -3.10
CA ALA A 33 11.13 14.14 -4.52
C ALA A 33 12.40 13.99 -5.37
N ALA A 34 13.53 14.54 -4.91
CA ALA A 34 14.82 14.47 -5.60
C ALA A 34 15.37 13.04 -5.72
N ALA A 35 15.00 12.12 -4.81
CA ALA A 35 15.52 10.74 -4.78
C ALA A 35 15.39 10.00 -6.13
N ALA A 36 14.33 10.26 -6.92
CA ALA A 36 14.15 9.61 -8.22
C ALA A 36 15.16 10.07 -9.30
N ARG A 37 15.74 11.26 -9.14
CA ARG A 37 16.78 11.80 -10.02
C ARG A 37 18.19 11.43 -9.57
N GLU A 38 18.39 11.35 -8.25
CA GLU A 38 19.72 11.23 -7.64
C GLU A 38 20.10 9.77 -7.35
N LEU A 39 19.14 8.84 -7.38
CA LEU A 39 19.35 7.41 -7.15
C LEU A 39 19.03 6.57 -8.39
N PRO A 40 19.70 5.42 -8.58
CA PRO A 40 19.31 4.46 -9.60
C PRO A 40 17.87 3.96 -9.33
N PRO A 41 17.08 3.61 -10.36
CA PRO A 41 15.68 3.20 -10.20
C PRO A 41 15.44 2.13 -9.12
N ALA A 42 16.35 1.14 -9.03
CA ALA A 42 16.27 0.06 -8.03
C ALA A 42 16.48 0.54 -6.57
N GLY A 43 17.13 1.69 -6.37
CA GLY A 43 17.44 2.27 -5.06
C GLY A 43 16.44 3.32 -4.57
N VAL A 44 15.59 3.85 -5.45
CA VAL A 44 14.72 5.01 -5.13
C VAL A 44 13.81 4.74 -3.93
N THR A 45 13.08 3.62 -3.92
CA THR A 45 12.17 3.28 -2.81
C THR A 45 12.89 3.16 -1.48
N ARG A 46 14.05 2.50 -1.47
CA ARG A 46 14.87 2.35 -0.26
C ARG A 46 15.45 3.68 0.19
N GLY A 47 15.91 4.53 -0.74
CA GLY A 47 16.40 5.87 -0.42
C GLY A 47 15.31 6.75 0.19
N ARG A 48 14.10 6.74 -0.38
CA ARG A 48 12.95 7.44 0.19
C ARG A 48 12.57 6.92 1.57
N ALA A 49 12.64 5.61 1.80
CA ALA A 49 12.43 5.03 3.12
C ALA A 49 13.49 5.51 4.14
N VAL A 50 14.76 5.65 3.74
CA VAL A 50 15.82 6.22 4.60
C VAL A 50 15.51 7.68 4.98
N LEU A 51 15.04 8.49 4.03
CA LEU A 51 14.67 9.89 4.29
C LEU A 51 13.43 9.98 5.19
N LEU A 52 12.40 9.16 4.94
CA LEU A 52 11.21 9.09 5.79
C LEU A 52 11.52 8.59 7.21
N ALA A 53 12.45 7.64 7.34
CA ALA A 53 12.93 7.19 8.65
C ALA A 53 13.68 8.31 9.39
N ALA A 54 14.39 9.19 8.68
CA ALA A 54 14.97 10.39 9.28
C ALA A 54 13.89 11.38 9.75
N VAL A 55 12.79 11.57 8.99
CA VAL A 55 11.63 12.37 9.42
C VAL A 55 11.04 11.83 10.72
N LEU A 56 10.90 10.51 10.85
CA LEU A 56 10.33 9.88 12.05
C LEU A 56 11.17 10.09 13.31
N ARG A 57 12.46 10.42 13.16
CA ARG A 57 13.36 10.71 14.29
C ARG A 57 13.27 12.16 14.77
N ALA A 58 12.60 13.03 14.04
CA ALA A 58 12.39 14.42 14.42
C ALA A 58 11.21 14.56 15.38
N ASP A 59 11.13 15.70 16.08
CA ASP A 59 9.98 16.06 16.88
C ASP A 59 8.69 16.06 16.04
N ALA A 60 7.66 15.42 16.59
CA ALA A 60 6.39 15.17 15.91
C ALA A 60 6.55 14.45 14.55
N GLY A 61 7.57 13.59 14.40
CA GLY A 61 7.90 12.90 13.14
C GLY A 61 6.72 12.16 12.49
N VAL A 62 5.88 11.50 13.30
CA VAL A 62 4.66 10.84 12.81
C VAL A 62 3.65 11.83 12.22
N ALA A 63 3.47 12.99 12.87
CA ALA A 63 2.59 14.05 12.36
C ALA A 63 3.16 14.67 11.08
N ARG A 64 4.49 14.84 11.00
CA ARG A 64 5.20 15.31 9.79
C ARG A 64 5.01 14.36 8.62
N LEU A 65 5.15 13.04 8.84
CA LEU A 65 4.89 12.02 7.82
C LEU A 65 3.44 12.10 7.31
N ALA A 66 2.46 12.27 8.20
CA ALA A 66 1.08 12.45 7.80
C ALA A 66 0.86 13.76 7.00
N THR A 67 1.58 14.84 7.34
CA THR A 67 1.57 16.10 6.58
C THR A 67 2.15 15.94 5.18
N LEU A 68 3.27 15.22 5.04
CA LEU A 68 3.87 14.91 3.74
C LEU A 68 2.90 14.13 2.86
N TYR A 69 2.23 13.11 3.40
CA TYR A 69 1.20 12.40 2.64
C TYR A 69 0.03 13.32 2.25
N ARG A 70 -0.51 14.13 3.17
CA ARG A 70 -1.69 14.96 2.90
C ARG A 70 -1.48 15.96 1.78
N HIS A 71 -0.30 16.58 1.72
CA HIS A 71 0.02 17.63 0.75
C HIS A 71 0.77 17.12 -0.48
N GLY A 72 1.23 15.86 -0.45
CA GLY A 72 1.94 15.28 -1.58
C GLY A 72 1.03 14.97 -2.76
N ASP A 73 1.61 14.96 -3.95
CA ASP A 73 0.94 14.48 -5.15
C ASP A 73 0.73 12.95 -5.13
N SER A 74 0.04 12.39 -6.13
CA SER A 74 -0.22 10.95 -6.17
C SER A 74 1.06 10.10 -6.23
N GLY A 75 2.15 10.61 -6.82
CA GLY A 75 3.45 9.95 -6.83
C GLY A 75 4.09 9.93 -5.45
N GLU A 76 4.14 11.09 -4.80
CA GLU A 76 4.71 11.23 -3.44
C GLU A 76 3.93 10.39 -2.42
N LYS A 77 2.59 10.39 -2.50
CA LYS A 77 1.73 9.51 -1.70
C LYS A 77 2.04 8.05 -1.94
N LEU A 78 2.15 7.64 -3.21
CA LEU A 78 2.46 6.27 -3.60
C LEU A 78 3.82 5.82 -3.03
N ASP A 79 4.81 6.70 -3.09
CA ASP A 79 6.15 6.43 -2.60
C ASP A 79 6.20 6.28 -1.08
N LEU A 80 5.48 7.15 -0.36
CA LEU A 80 5.33 7.04 1.08
C LEU A 80 4.66 5.72 1.48
N LEU A 81 3.55 5.35 0.83
CA LEU A 81 2.84 4.09 1.11
C LEU A 81 3.73 2.86 0.87
N ARG A 82 4.52 2.87 -0.21
CA ARG A 82 5.49 1.80 -0.50
C ARG A 82 6.64 1.72 0.50
N ALA A 83 7.01 2.85 1.10
CA ALA A 83 8.07 2.91 2.09
C ALA A 83 7.62 2.46 3.49
N LEU A 84 6.32 2.55 3.83
CA LEU A 84 5.80 2.21 5.18
C LEU A 84 6.34 0.89 5.76
N PRO A 85 6.39 -0.26 5.02
CA PRO A 85 6.91 -1.52 5.55
C PRO A 85 8.41 -1.51 5.91
N LEU A 86 9.15 -0.50 5.45
CA LEU A 86 10.59 -0.34 5.67
C LEU A 86 10.89 0.64 6.81
N LEU A 87 9.87 1.34 7.33
CA LEU A 87 10.06 2.35 8.35
C LEU A 87 10.12 1.72 9.74
N PRO A 88 10.99 2.22 10.64
CA PRO A 88 10.91 1.85 12.05
C PRO A 88 9.61 2.40 12.65
N ASP A 89 9.05 1.71 13.64
CA ASP A 89 7.95 2.26 14.45
C ASP A 89 8.54 2.96 15.68
N PRO A 90 8.55 4.32 15.74
CA PRO A 90 8.97 5.06 16.94
C PRO A 90 7.91 5.04 18.06
N GLY A 91 6.77 4.38 17.84
CA GLY A 91 5.57 4.45 18.66
C GLY A 91 4.50 5.26 17.93
N GLY A 92 3.38 4.61 17.59
CA GLY A 92 2.21 5.25 17.01
C GLY A 92 2.22 5.38 15.48
N LEU A 93 3.22 4.86 14.77
CA LEU A 93 3.23 4.85 13.31
C LEU A 93 2.05 4.07 12.73
N PRO A 94 1.69 2.85 13.19
CA PRO A 94 0.50 2.15 12.71
C PRO A 94 -0.79 2.98 12.81
N ALA A 95 -1.02 3.61 13.95
CA ALA A 95 -2.21 4.43 14.19
C ALA A 95 -2.30 5.63 13.23
N ALA A 96 -1.17 6.26 12.92
CA ALA A 96 -1.10 7.36 11.97
C ALA A 96 -1.15 6.92 10.51
N ALA A 97 -0.69 5.71 10.19
CA ALA A 97 -0.67 5.17 8.84
C ALA A 97 -2.04 4.65 8.39
N ILE A 98 -2.86 4.09 9.28
CA ILE A 98 -4.20 3.58 8.95
C ILE A 98 -5.08 4.62 8.21
N PRO A 99 -5.18 5.89 8.66
CA PRO A 99 -5.87 6.93 7.92
C PRO A 99 -5.33 7.16 6.50
N LEU A 100 -4.01 7.04 6.29
CA LEU A 100 -3.36 7.18 4.98
C LEU A 100 -3.76 6.02 4.06
N LEU A 101 -3.72 4.78 4.56
CA LEU A 101 -4.18 3.60 3.83
C LEU A 101 -5.65 3.73 3.43
N ARG A 102 -6.51 4.15 4.37
CA ARG A 102 -7.94 4.38 4.10
C ARG A 102 -8.19 5.51 3.12
N ASP A 103 -7.35 6.53 3.08
CA ASP A 103 -7.40 7.59 2.07
C ASP A 103 -7.02 7.09 0.68
N ALA A 104 -5.92 6.35 0.58
CA ALA A 104 -5.49 5.72 -0.66
C ALA A 104 -6.55 4.77 -1.23
N LEU A 105 -7.20 3.97 -0.36
CA LEU A 105 -8.35 3.13 -0.72
C LEU A 105 -9.59 3.90 -1.17
N ARG A 106 -9.71 5.21 -0.85
CA ARG A 106 -10.79 6.07 -1.35
C ARG A 106 -10.44 6.73 -2.69
N SER A 107 -9.16 6.77 -3.08
CA SER A 107 -8.72 7.31 -4.38
C SER A 107 -9.10 6.43 -5.59
N ASN A 108 -9.17 7.01 -6.79
CA ASN A 108 -9.34 6.26 -8.05
C ASN A 108 -8.00 5.95 -8.74
N ASP A 109 -6.86 6.23 -8.10
CA ASP A 109 -5.53 5.86 -8.61
C ASP A 109 -5.25 4.40 -8.25
N ASP A 110 -5.17 3.56 -9.27
CA ASP A 110 -4.96 2.11 -9.15
C ASP A 110 -3.64 1.78 -8.44
N ARG A 111 -2.62 2.64 -8.59
CA ARG A 111 -1.31 2.48 -7.94
C ARG A 111 -1.41 2.74 -6.44
N LEU A 112 -2.17 3.75 -6.03
CA LEU A 112 -2.40 4.06 -4.60
C LEU A 112 -3.19 2.94 -3.93
N VAL A 113 -4.26 2.46 -4.57
CA VAL A 113 -5.05 1.33 -4.06
C VAL A 113 -4.19 0.07 -3.92
N ALA A 114 -3.38 -0.25 -4.93
CA ALA A 114 -2.47 -1.38 -4.87
C ALA A 114 -1.42 -1.25 -3.74
N ALA A 115 -0.87 -0.05 -3.54
CA ALA A 115 0.09 0.18 -2.46
C ALA A 115 -0.55 0.08 -1.06
N ALA A 116 -1.79 0.56 -0.91
CA ALA A 116 -2.52 0.48 0.35
C ALA A 116 -2.86 -0.96 0.76
N LEU A 117 -2.98 -1.88 -0.21
CA LEU A 117 -3.15 -3.31 -0.01
C LEU A 117 -1.84 -4.11 -0.06
N GLY A 118 -0.69 -3.42 -0.01
CA GLY A 118 0.63 -4.02 0.13
C GLY A 118 0.90 -4.54 1.56
N PRO A 119 2.17 -4.81 1.93
CA PRO A 119 2.52 -5.40 3.22
C PRO A 119 1.99 -4.65 4.45
N TYR A 120 1.92 -3.32 4.38
CA TYR A 120 1.43 -2.51 5.51
C TYR A 120 -0.09 -2.59 5.73
N SER A 121 -0.81 -3.30 4.85
CA SER A 121 -2.25 -3.55 5.00
C SER A 121 -2.60 -4.49 6.15
N ASP A 122 -1.62 -5.16 6.77
CA ASP A 122 -1.80 -5.94 8.00
C ASP A 122 -2.32 -5.09 9.18
N HIS A 123 -2.17 -3.77 9.11
CA HIS A 123 -2.74 -2.84 10.08
C HIS A 123 -4.19 -2.42 9.77
N LEU A 124 -4.73 -2.77 8.60
CA LEU A 124 -6.14 -2.54 8.28
C LEU A 124 -7.01 -3.60 8.94
N ASP A 125 -8.13 -3.15 9.53
CA ASP A 125 -9.20 -4.04 9.91
C ASP A 125 -9.73 -4.81 8.69
N GLN A 126 -10.35 -5.95 8.98
CA GLN A 126 -10.78 -6.88 7.95
C GLN A 126 -11.82 -6.28 7.00
N ALA A 127 -12.73 -5.44 7.50
CA ALA A 127 -13.77 -4.82 6.68
C ALA A 127 -13.19 -3.80 5.69
N ALA A 128 -12.27 -2.95 6.13
CA ALA A 128 -11.57 -1.98 5.28
C ALA A 128 -10.73 -2.70 4.21
N TRP A 129 -10.07 -3.79 4.58
CA TRP A 129 -9.29 -4.61 3.65
C TRP A 129 -10.18 -5.27 2.58
N ARG A 130 -11.31 -5.91 2.94
CA ARG A 130 -12.26 -6.51 1.97
C ARG A 130 -12.79 -5.48 0.97
N HIS A 131 -13.19 -4.30 1.44
CA HIS A 131 -13.61 -3.21 0.56
C HIS A 131 -12.49 -2.76 -0.39
N GLY A 132 -11.24 -2.73 0.10
CA GLY A 132 -10.08 -2.50 -0.76
C GLY A 132 -9.93 -3.56 -1.84
N VAL A 133 -10.09 -4.85 -1.50
CA VAL A 133 -10.06 -5.95 -2.47
C VAL A 133 -11.13 -5.81 -3.54
N LEU A 134 -12.38 -5.50 -3.17
CA LEU A 134 -13.43 -5.19 -4.15
C LEU A 134 -13.06 -4.02 -5.06
N LYS A 135 -12.44 -2.98 -4.50
CA LYS A 135 -11.98 -1.84 -5.28
C LYS A 135 -10.90 -2.22 -6.29
N CYS A 136 -10.00 -3.14 -5.94
CA CYS A 136 -9.05 -3.70 -6.91
C CYS A 136 -9.77 -4.34 -8.10
N VAL A 137 -10.81 -5.15 -7.85
CA VAL A 137 -11.60 -5.77 -8.92
C VAL A 137 -12.26 -4.71 -9.80
N PHE A 138 -12.78 -3.63 -9.21
CA PHE A 138 -13.40 -2.53 -9.95
C PHE A 138 -12.40 -1.73 -10.82
N LEU A 139 -11.22 -1.42 -10.26
CA LEU A 139 -10.17 -0.66 -10.95
C LEU A 139 -9.30 -1.50 -11.88
N GLY A 140 -9.47 -2.83 -11.89
CA GLY A 140 -8.63 -3.74 -12.67
C GLY A 140 -7.22 -3.91 -12.11
N VAL A 141 -7.02 -3.66 -10.81
CA VAL A 141 -5.75 -3.96 -10.12
C VAL A 141 -5.65 -5.48 -9.95
N PRO A 142 -4.57 -6.13 -10.42
CA PRO A 142 -4.40 -7.57 -10.27
C PRO A 142 -4.42 -7.99 -8.79
N LEU A 143 -5.29 -8.96 -8.44
CA LEU A 143 -5.43 -9.41 -7.06
C LEU A 143 -4.15 -10.07 -6.51
N ALA A 144 -3.25 -10.54 -7.37
CA ALA A 144 -1.91 -11.01 -6.98
C ALA A 144 -1.04 -9.93 -6.30
N ARG A 145 -1.40 -8.64 -6.39
CA ARG A 145 -0.73 -7.55 -5.68
C ARG A 145 -1.24 -7.35 -4.24
N VAL A 146 -2.36 -7.97 -3.88
CA VAL A 146 -2.93 -7.87 -2.54
C VAL A 146 -2.13 -8.76 -1.59
N HIS A 147 -1.53 -8.14 -0.57
CA HIS A 147 -0.75 -8.85 0.43
C HIS A 147 -1.62 -9.83 1.22
N ARG A 148 -1.12 -11.07 1.36
CA ARG A 148 -1.76 -12.15 2.14
C ARG A 148 -3.21 -12.42 1.75
N LEU A 149 -3.56 -12.22 0.47
CA LEU A 149 -4.92 -12.44 -0.05
C LEU A 149 -5.47 -13.81 0.32
N GLY A 150 -4.71 -14.88 0.09
CA GLY A 150 -5.17 -16.25 0.39
C GLY A 150 -5.39 -16.50 1.89
N GLU A 151 -4.60 -15.87 2.76
CA GLU A 151 -4.68 -16.05 4.21
C GLU A 151 -5.80 -15.21 4.84
N ARG A 152 -6.07 -14.04 4.27
CA ARG A 152 -7.08 -13.10 4.77
C ARG A 152 -8.43 -13.26 4.10
N ALA A 153 -8.54 -13.93 2.95
CA ALA A 153 -9.82 -14.13 2.30
C ALA A 153 -10.72 -15.03 3.16
N ASP A 154 -12.00 -14.66 3.26
CA ASP A 154 -12.97 -15.34 4.11
C ASP A 154 -14.34 -15.42 3.44
N ALA A 155 -15.30 -16.05 4.13
CA ALA A 155 -16.66 -16.25 3.62
C ALA A 155 -17.37 -14.93 3.29
N GLU A 156 -17.13 -13.87 4.07
CA GLU A 156 -17.72 -12.56 3.81
C GLU A 156 -17.18 -11.95 2.51
N LEU A 157 -15.87 -12.08 2.25
CA LEU A 157 -15.30 -11.68 0.96
C LEU A 157 -15.91 -12.48 -0.21
N ALA A 158 -16.20 -13.76 -0.01
CA ALA A 158 -16.85 -14.60 -1.03
C ALA A 158 -18.26 -14.08 -1.35
N VAL A 159 -19.06 -13.75 -0.32
CA VAL A 159 -20.40 -13.16 -0.48
C VAL A 159 -20.30 -11.84 -1.25
N MET A 160 -19.38 -10.96 -0.86
CA MET A 160 -19.17 -9.66 -1.50
C MET A 160 -18.79 -9.78 -2.99
N ILE A 161 -17.84 -10.66 -3.33
CA ILE A 161 -17.44 -10.90 -4.73
C ILE A 161 -18.57 -11.58 -5.52
N GLY A 162 -19.33 -12.48 -4.89
CA GLY A 162 -20.51 -13.12 -5.48
C GLY A 162 -21.59 -12.11 -5.85
N GLY A 163 -21.88 -11.15 -4.96
CA GLY A 163 -22.79 -10.03 -5.24
C GLY A 163 -22.32 -9.18 -6.42
N LEU A 164 -21.04 -8.79 -6.43
CA LEU A 164 -20.44 -8.08 -7.57
C LEU A 164 -20.54 -8.89 -8.88
N ALA A 165 -20.35 -10.20 -8.83
CA ALA A 165 -20.48 -11.07 -10.00
C ALA A 165 -21.91 -11.04 -10.57
N ALA A 166 -22.92 -11.17 -9.71
CA ALA A 166 -24.33 -11.11 -10.09
C ALA A 166 -24.71 -9.75 -10.70
N GLU A 167 -24.27 -8.64 -10.10
CA GLU A 167 -24.49 -7.29 -10.63
C GLU A 167 -23.87 -7.09 -12.01
N ARG A 168 -22.66 -7.63 -12.23
CA ARG A 168 -22.00 -7.53 -13.54
C ARG A 168 -22.70 -8.39 -14.58
N ASP A 169 -23.10 -9.61 -14.24
CA ASP A 169 -23.79 -10.53 -15.16
C ASP A 169 -25.14 -9.97 -15.59
N ALA A 170 -25.92 -9.41 -14.66
CA ALA A 170 -27.16 -8.69 -14.95
C ALA A 170 -26.96 -7.50 -15.91
N ALA A 171 -25.76 -6.92 -15.94
CA ALA A 171 -25.37 -5.86 -16.86
C ALA A 171 -24.66 -6.36 -18.13
N GLY A 172 -24.67 -7.68 -18.40
CA GLY A 172 -24.01 -8.29 -19.56
C GLY A 172 -22.48 -8.25 -19.51
N ARG A 173 -21.89 -8.07 -18.32
CA ARG A 173 -20.44 -7.99 -18.12
C ARG A 173 -19.95 -9.19 -17.32
N ARG A 174 -18.78 -9.72 -17.68
CA ARG A 174 -18.12 -10.77 -16.90
C ARG A 174 -17.31 -10.20 -15.74
N LEU A 175 -17.17 -11.01 -14.69
CA LEU A 175 -16.21 -10.79 -13.61
C LEU A 175 -14.77 -10.99 -14.14
N PRO A 176 -13.79 -10.18 -13.70
CA PRO A 176 -12.39 -10.41 -14.04
C PRO A 176 -11.91 -11.84 -13.69
N PRO A 177 -11.01 -12.45 -14.49
CA PRO A 177 -10.61 -13.85 -14.30
C PRO A 177 -10.02 -14.18 -12.93
N ASP A 178 -9.22 -13.28 -12.37
CA ASP A 178 -8.59 -13.45 -11.05
C ASP A 178 -9.62 -13.35 -9.91
N ALA A 179 -10.56 -12.42 -9.99
CA ALA A 179 -11.69 -12.35 -9.05
C ALA A 179 -12.61 -13.58 -9.15
N ALA A 180 -12.86 -14.10 -10.37
CA ALA A 180 -13.62 -15.32 -10.56
C ALA A 180 -12.88 -16.55 -10.02
N ALA A 181 -11.56 -16.60 -10.16
CA ALA A 181 -10.74 -17.65 -9.56
C ALA A 181 -10.77 -17.61 -8.03
N LEU A 182 -10.66 -16.42 -7.44
CA LEU A 182 -10.78 -16.22 -6.00
C LEU A 182 -12.16 -16.67 -5.50
N LEU A 183 -13.25 -16.26 -6.16
CA LEU A 183 -14.61 -16.67 -5.77
C LEU A 183 -14.76 -18.19 -5.78
N ARG A 184 -14.31 -18.87 -6.84
CA ARG A 184 -14.35 -20.35 -6.91
C ARG A 184 -13.55 -21.02 -5.80
N HIS A 185 -12.38 -20.47 -5.46
CA HIS A 185 -11.56 -21.02 -4.39
C HIS A 185 -12.25 -20.92 -3.03
N LEU A 186 -12.87 -19.76 -2.74
CA LEU A 186 -13.55 -19.53 -1.46
C LEU A 186 -14.83 -20.36 -1.31
N THR A 187 -15.59 -20.57 -2.39
CA THR A 187 -16.80 -21.40 -2.34
C THR A 187 -16.50 -22.90 -2.23
N ALA A 188 -15.41 -23.36 -2.87
CA ALA A 188 -14.94 -24.73 -2.71
C ALA A 188 -14.50 -25.03 -1.27
N ALA A 189 -13.74 -24.13 -0.64
CA ALA A 189 -13.30 -24.28 0.75
C ALA A 189 -14.47 -24.31 1.75
N THR A 190 -15.56 -23.59 1.47
CA THR A 190 -16.76 -23.58 2.34
C THR A 190 -17.53 -24.92 2.27
N THR A 191 -17.44 -25.65 1.16
CA THR A 191 -18.15 -26.93 0.98
C THR A 191 -17.49 -28.07 1.75
N ASP A 192 -16.17 -27.99 1.95
CA ASP A 192 -15.37 -29.02 2.65
C ASP A 192 -15.51 -28.94 4.19
N ASP A 193 -16.03 -27.81 4.71
CA ASP A 193 -16.17 -27.53 6.16
C ASP A 193 -17.61 -27.73 6.69
N GLN A 194 -18.53 -28.27 5.87
CA GLN A 194 -19.88 -28.63 6.33
C GLN A 194 -19.88 -30.01 6.99
N PRO A 195 -20.24 -30.14 8.29
CA PRO A 195 -20.35 -31.45 8.93
C PRO A 195 -21.49 -32.24 8.27
N VAL A 196 -21.16 -33.44 7.76
CA VAL A 196 -22.16 -34.42 7.32
C VAL A 196 -22.93 -34.88 8.56
N THR A 197 -24.11 -34.33 8.78
CA THR A 197 -25.05 -34.85 9.78
C THR A 197 -25.49 -36.23 9.32
N PRO A 198 -25.23 -37.33 10.06
CA PRO A 198 -25.79 -38.62 9.71
C PRO A 198 -27.31 -38.55 9.91
N ALA A 199 -28.05 -38.88 8.87
CA ALA A 199 -29.49 -39.12 8.99
C ALA A 199 -29.68 -40.41 9.81
N GLU A 200 -30.11 -40.26 11.06
CA GLU A 200 -30.58 -41.39 11.87
C GLU A 200 -31.96 -41.83 11.34
N GLY A 201 -32.07 -43.13 11.08
CA GLY A 201 -33.28 -43.81 10.63
C GLY A 201 -34.14 -44.36 11.77
#